data_AF-A0A956JGL7-F1
#
_entry.id   AF-A0A956JGL7-F1
#
_cell.length_a   1.000
_cell.length_b   1.000
_cell.length_c   1.000
_cell.angle_alpha   90.00
_cell.angle_beta   90.00
_cell.angle_gamma   90.00
#
_symmetry.space_group_name_H-M   'P 1'
#
loop_
_entity.id
_entity.type
_entity.pdbx_description
1 polymer ?
#
loop_
_entity_poly.entity_id
_entity_poly.type
_entity_poly.pdbx_seq_one_letter_code
_entity_poly.pdbx_strand_id
1 'polypeptide(L)'
;EYAALRSFEAHDNHRMRGLTLAHIAWALLHAGRLDEALSRADDAVEQLEGEVASWVIALATRAQVHLHRGERDTAAVDAKRAVEGLAGLDRVQEGESLIRLTWAEALAAVGDKVGARAAISAARRSVEERAAKISEGRLRESFWGLPEHAKIASLSRAWLGV
;
A
#
# COMPACT_ATOMS: atom_id res chain seq x y z
N GLU A 1 16.80 8.90 15.14
CA GLU A 1 17.79 8.71 14.05
C GLU A 1 17.50 7.40 13.31
N TYR A 2 17.48 7.40 11.99
CA TYR A 2 17.23 6.19 11.18
C TYR A 2 18.55 5.56 10.73
N ALA A 3 19.18 4.78 11.60
CA ALA A 3 20.49 4.17 11.35
C ALA A 3 20.58 3.32 10.07
N ALA A 4 19.46 2.71 9.64
CA ALA A 4 19.39 1.94 8.40
C ALA A 4 19.57 2.81 7.14
N LEU A 5 19.05 4.04 7.13
CA LEU A 5 19.12 4.94 5.96
C LEU A 5 20.57 5.32 5.64
N ARG A 6 21.35 5.65 6.68
CA ARG A 6 22.79 5.97 6.56
C ARG A 6 23.60 4.80 6.02
N SER A 7 23.23 3.57 6.38
CA SER A 7 23.91 2.37 5.89
C SER A 7 23.68 2.14 4.41
N PHE A 8 22.49 2.46 3.87
CA PHE A 8 22.21 2.32 2.44
C PHE A 8 22.79 3.45 1.59
N GLU A 9 22.86 4.67 2.14
CA GLU A 9 23.59 5.80 1.52
C GLU A 9 25.07 5.47 1.29
N ALA A 10 25.69 4.73 2.21
CA ALA A 10 27.08 4.29 2.07
C ALA A 10 27.32 3.24 0.97
N HIS A 11 26.26 2.62 0.43
CA HIS A 11 26.36 1.51 -0.54
C HIS A 11 25.59 1.76 -1.86
N ASP A 12 25.16 3.01 -2.13
CA ASP A 12 24.46 3.41 -3.37
C ASP A 12 23.19 2.59 -3.69
N ASN A 13 22.54 2.04 -2.66
CA ASN A 13 21.37 1.18 -2.84
C ASN A 13 20.08 2.01 -2.82
N HIS A 14 19.87 2.76 -3.91
CA HIS A 14 18.71 3.66 -4.09
C HIS A 14 17.37 2.96 -3.88
N ARG A 15 17.24 1.71 -4.35
CA ARG A 15 16.04 0.90 -4.15
C ARG A 15 15.75 0.66 -2.67
N MET A 16 16.74 0.23 -1.89
CA MET A 16 16.55 -0.02 -0.46
C MET A 16 16.31 1.27 0.32
N ARG A 17 16.93 2.38 -0.10
CA ARG A 17 16.70 3.70 0.49
C ARG A 17 15.24 4.14 0.28
N GLY A 18 14.74 4.09 -0.95
CA GLY A 18 13.37 4.44 -1.28
C GLY A 18 12.33 3.57 -0.57
N LEU A 19 12.54 2.25 -0.50
CA LEU A 19 11.66 1.36 0.27
C LEU A 19 11.69 1.66 1.77
N THR A 20 12.85 2.01 2.32
CA THR A 20 12.96 2.43 3.73
C THR A 20 12.15 3.70 3.98
N LEU A 21 12.19 4.67 3.07
CA LEU A 21 11.39 5.89 3.15
C LEU A 21 9.89 5.62 3.10
N ALA A 22 9.44 4.70 2.24
CA ALA A 22 8.03 4.26 2.21
C ALA A 22 7.60 3.62 3.55
N HIS A 23 8.44 2.75 4.14
CA HIS A 23 8.16 2.17 5.46
C HIS A 23 8.11 3.22 6.58
N ILE A 24 9.00 4.21 6.54
CA ILE A 24 8.98 5.32 7.50
C ILE A 24 7.71 6.16 7.34
N ALA A 25 7.31 6.45 6.09
CA ALA A 25 6.06 7.16 5.80
C ALA A 25 4.85 6.39 6.36
N TRP A 26 4.81 5.07 6.19
CA TRP A 26 3.77 4.21 6.73
C TRP A 26 3.70 4.24 8.27
N ALA A 27 4.86 4.17 8.94
CA ALA A 27 4.92 4.29 10.40
C ALA A 27 4.47 5.68 10.90
N LEU A 28 4.87 6.75 10.20
CA LEU A 28 4.46 8.12 10.52
C LEU A 28 2.96 8.34 10.31
N LEU A 29 2.40 7.77 9.24
CA LEU A 29 0.96 7.77 8.97
C LEU A 29 0.19 7.14 10.14
N HIS A 30 0.60 5.95 10.57
CA HIS A 30 -0.01 5.27 11.72
C HIS A 30 0.20 6.00 13.04
N ALA A 31 1.24 6.83 13.16
CA ALA A 31 1.45 7.73 14.28
C ALA A 31 0.68 9.07 14.17
N GLY A 32 -0.10 9.28 13.10
CA GLY A 32 -0.85 10.51 12.85
C GLY A 32 0.00 11.72 12.42
N ARG A 33 1.28 11.51 12.10
CA ARG A 33 2.23 12.57 11.70
C ARG A 33 2.17 12.82 10.20
N LEU A 34 1.04 13.32 9.72
CA LEU A 34 0.69 13.34 8.29
C LEU A 34 1.63 14.19 7.42
N ASP A 35 2.12 15.34 7.89
CA ASP A 35 3.07 16.16 7.12
C ASP A 35 4.42 15.46 6.94
N GLU A 36 4.91 14.84 8.01
CA GLU A 36 6.17 14.08 7.94
C GLU A 36 6.02 12.80 7.13
N ALA A 37 4.86 12.13 7.23
CA ALA A 37 4.55 10.98 6.41
C ALA A 37 4.56 11.35 4.92
N LEU A 38 3.97 12.49 4.57
CA LEU A 38 3.92 12.97 3.18
C LEU A 38 5.31 13.25 2.65
N SER A 39 6.13 14.00 3.39
CA SER A 39 7.52 14.29 3.00
C SER A 39 8.31 13.01 2.71
N ARG A 40 8.20 11.99 3.55
CA ARG A 40 8.91 10.71 3.34
C ARG A 40 8.34 9.90 2.18
N ALA A 41 7.03 9.97 1.96
CA ALA A 41 6.38 9.30 0.85
C ALA A 41 6.77 9.95 -0.49
N ASP A 42 6.88 11.28 -0.54
CA ASP A 42 7.37 12.02 -1.71
C ASP A 42 8.82 11.64 -2.03
N ASP A 43 9.72 11.68 -1.02
CA ASP A 43 11.11 11.25 -1.19
C ASP A 43 11.20 9.80 -1.71
N ALA A 44 10.32 8.91 -1.23
CA ALA A 44 10.27 7.51 -1.69
C ALA A 44 9.83 7.38 -3.15
N VAL A 45 8.81 8.16 -3.57
CA VAL A 45 8.30 8.15 -4.95
C VAL A 45 9.37 8.67 -5.91
N GLU A 46 10.08 9.73 -5.55
CA GLU A 46 11.16 10.31 -6.35
C GLU A 46 12.33 9.33 -6.49
N GLN A 47 12.81 8.75 -5.39
CA GLN A 47 13.98 7.87 -5.42
C GLN A 47 13.73 6.52 -6.12
N LEU A 48 12.48 6.08 -6.18
CA LEU A 48 12.12 4.81 -6.81
C LEU A 48 11.62 4.99 -8.24
N GLU A 49 11.63 6.21 -8.78
CA GLU A 49 11.27 6.44 -10.16
C GLU A 49 12.13 5.58 -11.11
N GLY A 50 11.47 4.83 -12.01
CA GLY A 50 12.12 3.85 -12.89
C GLY A 50 12.18 2.41 -12.35
N GLU A 51 12.12 2.22 -11.03
CA GLU A 51 12.11 0.89 -10.36
C GLU A 51 10.67 0.41 -10.11
N VAL A 52 9.94 0.07 -11.18
CA VAL A 52 8.48 -0.16 -11.20
C VAL A 52 7.97 -0.94 -9.98
N ALA A 53 8.59 -2.09 -9.66
CA ALA A 53 8.12 -2.96 -8.57
C ALA A 53 8.15 -2.29 -7.19
N SER A 54 9.15 -1.44 -6.93
CA SER A 54 9.27 -0.71 -5.66
C SER A 54 8.49 0.60 -5.70
N TRP A 55 8.45 1.24 -6.87
CA TRP A 55 7.77 2.50 -7.09
C TRP A 55 6.27 2.44 -6.82
N VAL A 56 5.60 1.35 -7.24
CA VAL A 56 4.16 1.17 -6.99
C VAL A 56 3.82 1.09 -5.50
N ILE A 57 4.75 0.60 -4.67
CA ILE A 57 4.59 0.56 -3.21
C ILE A 57 4.68 1.98 -2.63
N ALA A 58 5.63 2.79 -3.10
CA ALA A 58 5.76 4.18 -2.68
C ALA A 58 4.54 5.02 -3.11
N LEU A 59 4.03 4.83 -4.33
CA LEU A 59 2.81 5.47 -4.80
C LEU A 59 1.60 5.11 -3.93
N ALA A 60 1.40 3.82 -3.60
CA ALA A 60 0.32 3.41 -2.72
C ALA A 60 0.47 4.00 -1.30
N THR A 61 1.69 4.08 -0.79
CA THR A 61 1.98 4.70 0.51
C THR A 61 1.64 6.20 0.50
N ARG A 62 2.05 6.93 -0.53
CA ARG A 62 1.73 8.35 -0.67
C ARG A 62 0.23 8.60 -0.83
N ALA A 63 -0.45 7.77 -1.63
CA ALA A 63 -1.90 7.82 -1.77
C ALA A 63 -2.61 7.63 -0.42
N GLN A 64 -2.15 6.72 0.43
CA GLN A 64 -2.70 6.55 1.78
C GLN A 64 -2.53 7.79 2.65
N VAL A 65 -1.37 8.47 2.57
CA VAL A 65 -1.17 9.74 3.27
C VAL A 65 -2.16 10.80 2.75
N HIS A 66 -2.30 10.95 1.44
CA HIS A 66 -3.26 11.87 0.83
C HIS A 66 -4.72 11.56 1.24
N LEU A 67 -5.11 10.28 1.32
CA LEU A 67 -6.44 9.89 1.81
C LEU A 67 -6.69 10.36 3.26
N HIS A 68 -5.70 10.21 4.15
CA HIS A 68 -5.82 10.65 5.54
C HIS A 68 -5.84 12.18 5.68
N ARG A 69 -5.26 12.91 4.71
CA ARG A 69 -5.33 14.37 4.60
C ARG A 69 -6.63 14.86 3.96
N GLY A 70 -7.45 13.97 3.40
CA GLY A 70 -8.66 14.34 2.67
C GLY A 70 -8.40 14.81 1.22
N GLU A 71 -7.20 14.60 0.71
CA GLU A 71 -6.75 15.00 -0.64
C GLU A 71 -7.08 13.90 -1.65
N ARG A 72 -8.38 13.66 -1.84
CA ARG A 72 -8.93 12.45 -2.48
C ARG A 72 -8.55 12.29 -3.95
N ASP A 73 -8.52 13.39 -4.71
CA ASP A 73 -8.19 13.36 -6.13
C ASP A 73 -6.71 13.00 -6.35
N THR A 74 -5.81 13.61 -5.56
CA THR A 74 -4.38 13.29 -5.57
C THR A 74 -4.14 11.82 -5.21
N ALA A 75 -4.82 11.34 -4.16
CA ALA A 75 -4.74 9.93 -3.78
C ALA A 75 -5.20 8.99 -4.90
N ALA A 76 -6.28 9.34 -5.62
CA ALA A 76 -6.80 8.53 -6.72
C ALA A 76 -5.81 8.43 -7.89
N VAL A 77 -5.10 9.52 -8.21
CA VAL A 77 -4.05 9.51 -9.25
C VAL A 77 -2.94 8.52 -8.89
N ASP A 78 -2.40 8.61 -7.68
CA ASP A 78 -1.32 7.74 -7.23
C ASP A 78 -1.76 6.28 -7.09
N ALA A 79 -2.92 6.04 -6.50
CA ALA A 79 -3.47 4.71 -6.32
C ALA A 79 -3.75 4.01 -7.66
N LYS A 80 -4.22 4.76 -8.66
CA LYS A 80 -4.42 4.25 -10.02
C LYS A 80 -3.09 3.83 -10.65
N ARG A 81 -2.06 4.69 -10.59
CA ARG A 81 -0.72 4.36 -11.11
C ARG A 81 -0.13 3.14 -10.42
N ALA A 82 -0.31 3.02 -9.11
CA ALA A 82 0.15 1.88 -8.34
C ALA A 82 -0.51 0.56 -8.79
N VAL A 83 -1.84 0.54 -8.94
CA VAL A 83 -2.55 -0.68 -9.33
C VAL A 83 -2.34 -1.06 -10.80
N GLU A 84 -2.18 -0.07 -11.69
CA GLU A 84 -1.82 -0.31 -13.10
C GLU A 84 -0.42 -0.90 -13.22
N GLY A 85 0.55 -0.38 -12.45
CA GLY A 85 1.92 -0.91 -12.42
C GLY A 85 2.00 -2.34 -11.85
N LEU A 86 1.10 -2.71 -10.94
CA LEU A 86 1.01 -4.08 -10.41
C LEU A 86 0.60 -5.10 -11.47
N ALA A 87 -0.26 -4.74 -12.42
CA ALA A 87 -0.75 -5.66 -13.46
C ALA A 87 0.35 -6.18 -14.40
N GLY A 88 1.48 -5.47 -14.49
CA GLY A 88 2.65 -5.87 -15.27
C GLY A 88 3.65 -6.77 -14.52
N LEU A 89 3.37 -7.18 -13.29
CA LEU A 89 4.30 -7.95 -12.45
C LEU A 89 3.83 -9.40 -12.30
N ASP A 90 4.64 -10.36 -12.74
CA ASP A 90 4.33 -11.80 -12.77
C ASP A 90 4.26 -12.49 -11.39
N ARG A 91 4.65 -11.81 -10.31
CA ARG A 91 4.76 -12.41 -8.96
C ARG A 91 4.01 -11.60 -7.92
N VAL A 92 3.50 -12.30 -6.89
CA VAL A 92 3.02 -11.69 -5.64
C VAL A 92 4.16 -10.87 -5.04
N GLN A 93 4.01 -9.55 -5.08
CA GLN A 93 5.00 -8.61 -4.54
C GLN A 93 4.66 -8.25 -3.10
N GLU A 94 5.71 -7.94 -2.34
CA GLU A 94 5.59 -7.15 -1.13
C GLU A 94 4.77 -5.88 -1.43
N GLY A 95 3.86 -5.51 -0.53
CA GLY A 95 2.99 -4.35 -0.73
C GLY A 95 1.80 -4.54 -1.70
N GLU A 96 1.60 -5.72 -2.32
CA GLU A 96 0.44 -5.96 -3.20
C GLU A 96 -0.90 -5.66 -2.49
N SER A 97 -1.05 -6.11 -1.24
CA SER A 97 -2.27 -5.88 -0.46
C SER A 97 -2.50 -4.39 -0.20
N LEU A 98 -1.43 -3.64 0.10
CA LEU A 98 -1.49 -2.20 0.29
C LEU A 98 -1.96 -1.50 -0.99
N ILE A 99 -1.38 -1.86 -2.13
CA ILE A 99 -1.74 -1.27 -3.45
C ILE A 99 -3.23 -1.49 -3.74
N ARG A 100 -3.71 -2.73 -3.60
CA ARG A 100 -5.11 -3.08 -3.90
C ARG A 100 -6.09 -2.43 -2.91
N LEU A 101 -5.76 -2.40 -1.62
CA LEU A 101 -6.55 -1.73 -0.59
C LEU A 101 -6.67 -0.23 -0.91
N THR A 102 -5.53 0.41 -1.18
CA THR A 102 -5.46 1.85 -1.45
C THR A 102 -6.27 2.24 -2.67
N TRP A 103 -6.25 1.42 -3.72
CA TRP A 103 -7.09 1.65 -4.89
C TRP A 103 -8.59 1.60 -4.55
N ALA A 104 -9.02 0.61 -3.76
CA ALA A 104 -10.40 0.50 -3.34
C ALA A 104 -10.86 1.69 -2.48
N GLU A 105 -10.00 2.14 -1.56
CA GLU A 105 -10.26 3.32 -0.70
C GLU A 105 -10.28 4.62 -1.50
N ALA A 106 -9.38 4.79 -2.46
CA ALA A 106 -9.35 5.97 -3.32
C ALA A 106 -10.61 6.07 -4.20
N LEU A 107 -11.06 4.96 -4.80
CA LEU A 107 -12.32 4.92 -5.53
C LEU A 107 -13.52 5.30 -4.64
N ALA A 108 -13.56 4.77 -3.42
CA ALA A 108 -14.61 5.12 -2.47
C ALA A 108 -14.58 6.61 -2.11
N ALA A 109 -13.39 7.17 -1.91
CA ALA A 109 -13.17 8.56 -1.56
C ALA A 109 -13.65 9.53 -2.65
N VAL A 110 -13.38 9.23 -3.93
CA VAL A 110 -13.87 10.03 -5.07
C VAL A 110 -15.35 9.75 -5.42
N GLY A 111 -16.01 8.85 -4.68
CA GLY A 111 -17.43 8.56 -4.82
C GLY A 111 -17.78 7.44 -5.81
N ASP A 112 -16.80 6.79 -6.43
CA ASP A 112 -17.04 5.62 -7.27
C ASP A 112 -17.27 4.36 -6.41
N LYS A 113 -18.49 4.24 -5.91
CA LYS A 113 -18.92 3.12 -5.07
C LYS A 113 -18.90 1.77 -5.80
N VAL A 114 -19.18 1.77 -7.11
CA VAL A 114 -19.22 0.53 -7.90
C VAL A 114 -17.80 0.01 -8.09
N GLY A 115 -16.89 0.89 -8.53
CA GLY A 115 -15.47 0.60 -8.64
C GLY A 115 -14.87 0.17 -7.30
N ALA A 116 -15.17 0.88 -6.22
CA ALA A 116 -14.66 0.55 -4.88
C ALA A 116 -15.07 -0.86 -4.42
N ARG A 117 -16.34 -1.25 -4.66
CA ARG A 117 -16.83 -2.61 -4.35
C ARG A 117 -16.14 -3.67 -5.21
N ALA A 118 -15.93 -3.42 -6.50
CA ALA A 118 -15.20 -4.34 -7.36
C ALA A 118 -13.74 -4.49 -6.91
N ALA A 119 -13.07 -3.38 -6.61
CA ALA A 119 -11.68 -3.35 -6.18
C ALA A 119 -11.48 -4.06 -4.83
N ILE A 120 -12.34 -3.82 -3.83
CA ILE A 120 -12.21 -4.49 -2.53
C ILE A 120 -12.49 -5.99 -2.63
N SER A 121 -13.43 -6.40 -3.48
CA SER A 121 -13.71 -7.82 -3.76
C SER A 121 -12.50 -8.52 -4.37
N ALA A 122 -11.84 -7.89 -5.34
CA ALA A 122 -10.60 -8.40 -5.93
C ALA A 122 -9.45 -8.44 -4.91
N ALA A 123 -9.31 -7.42 -4.08
CA ALA A 123 -8.31 -7.37 -3.00
C ALA A 123 -8.49 -8.53 -2.01
N ARG A 124 -9.73 -8.74 -1.55
CA ARG A 124 -10.07 -9.84 -0.64
C ARG A 124 -9.76 -11.20 -1.24
N ARG A 125 -10.15 -11.44 -2.49
CA ARG A 125 -9.86 -12.70 -3.19
C ARG A 125 -8.37 -12.99 -3.26
N SER A 126 -7.54 -11.99 -3.60
CA SER A 126 -6.07 -12.13 -3.61
C SER A 126 -5.51 -12.49 -2.23
N VAL A 127 -6.02 -11.89 -1.16
CA VAL A 127 -5.59 -12.24 0.22
C VAL A 127 -6.03 -13.66 0.59
N GLU A 128 -7.26 -14.05 0.26
CA GLU A 128 -7.79 -15.40 0.53
C GLU A 128 -7.01 -16.49 -0.21
N GLU A 129 -6.71 -16.28 -1.49
CA GLU A 129 -5.89 -17.21 -2.30
C GLU A 129 -4.49 -17.41 -1.73
N ARG A 130 -3.88 -16.36 -1.16
CA ARG A 130 -2.58 -16.45 -0.48
C ARG A 130 -2.70 -17.11 0.90
N ALA A 131 -3.71 -16.77 1.67
CA ALA A 131 -3.97 -17.37 2.98
C ALA A 131 -4.24 -18.88 2.89
N ALA A 132 -4.90 -19.34 1.81
CA ALA A 132 -5.18 -20.75 1.55
C ALA A 132 -3.91 -21.59 1.34
N LYS A 133 -2.81 -20.97 0.89
CA LYS A 133 -1.51 -21.63 0.70
C LYS A 133 -0.73 -21.82 2.00
N ILE A 134 -1.14 -21.14 3.07
CA ILE A 134 -0.53 -21.26 4.40
C ILE A 134 -1.21 -22.43 5.11
N SER A 135 -0.49 -23.53 5.34
CA SER A 135 -1.04 -24.74 5.98
C SER A 135 -1.22 -24.59 7.50
N GLU A 136 -0.25 -23.97 8.17
CA GLU A 136 -0.24 -23.78 9.62
C GLU A 136 -1.25 -22.71 10.08
N GLY A 137 -2.17 -23.07 10.98
CA GLY A 137 -3.25 -22.20 11.44
C GLY A 137 -2.77 -20.89 12.06
N ARG A 138 -1.78 -20.95 12.96
CA ARG A 138 -1.23 -19.76 13.64
C ARG A 138 -0.59 -18.76 12.67
N LEU A 139 0.11 -19.26 11.64
CA LEU A 139 0.69 -18.40 10.61
C LEU A 139 -0.39 -17.76 9.74
N ARG A 140 -1.46 -18.51 9.43
CA ARG A 140 -2.61 -17.98 8.70
C ARG A 140 -3.33 -16.88 9.49
N GLU A 141 -3.49 -17.05 10.79
CA GLU A 141 -4.04 -16.03 11.69
C GLU A 141 -3.16 -14.77 11.71
N SER A 142 -1.84 -14.94 11.84
CA SER A 142 -0.88 -13.82 11.81
C SER A 142 -0.92 -13.08 10.47
N PHE A 143 -1.05 -13.82 9.36
CA PHE A 143 -1.21 -13.24 8.02
C PHE A 143 -2.46 -12.37 7.93
N TRP A 144 -3.61 -12.81 8.45
CA TRP A 144 -4.83 -11.99 8.50
C TRP A 144 -4.74 -10.82 9.48
N GLY A 145 -3.88 -10.91 10.49
CA GLY A 145 -3.61 -9.84 11.46
C GLY A 145 -2.83 -8.66 10.92
N LEU A 146 -2.24 -8.76 9.72
CA LEU A 146 -1.56 -7.63 9.08
C LEU A 146 -2.55 -6.48 8.84
N PRO A 147 -2.17 -5.21 9.08
CA PRO A 147 -3.08 -4.06 9.04
C PRO A 147 -3.90 -3.98 7.73
N GLU A 148 -3.24 -4.19 6.59
CA GLU A 148 -3.86 -4.10 5.27
C GLU A 148 -4.87 -5.23 5.07
N HIS A 149 -4.56 -6.46 5.53
CA HIS A 149 -5.46 -7.61 5.40
C HIS A 149 -6.67 -7.49 6.31
N ALA A 150 -6.46 -7.05 7.55
CA ALA A 150 -7.53 -6.77 8.50
C ALA A 150 -8.48 -5.69 7.96
N LYS A 151 -7.92 -4.62 7.37
CA LYS A 151 -8.69 -3.54 6.73
C LYS A 151 -9.45 -4.03 5.50
N ILE A 152 -8.82 -4.81 4.61
CA ILE A 152 -9.48 -5.43 3.45
C ILE A 152 -10.67 -6.28 3.90
N ALA A 153 -10.50 -7.11 4.94
CA ALA A 153 -11.58 -7.93 5.46
C ALA A 153 -12.71 -7.07 6.02
N SER A 154 -12.39 -6.03 6.80
CA SER A 154 -13.38 -5.11 7.37
C SER A 154 -14.17 -4.36 6.30
N LEU A 155 -13.51 -3.77 5.31
CA LEU A 155 -14.16 -3.04 4.23
C LEU A 155 -14.96 -3.96 3.32
N SER A 156 -14.47 -5.18 3.08
CA SER A 156 -15.23 -6.18 2.33
C SER A 156 -16.56 -6.51 3.01
N ARG A 157 -16.57 -6.71 4.34
CA ARG A 157 -17.83 -6.91 5.07
C ARG A 157 -18.74 -5.69 4.96
N ALA A 158 -18.19 -4.50 5.21
CA ALA A 158 -18.96 -3.25 5.22
C ALA A 158 -19.54 -2.90 3.84
N TRP A 159 -18.79 -3.12 2.77
CA TRP A 159 -19.17 -2.66 1.43
C TRP A 159 -19.89 -3.73 0.61
N LEU A 160 -19.63 -5.01 0.85
CA LEU A 160 -20.22 -6.10 0.07
C LEU A 160 -21.34 -6.83 0.83
N GLY A 161 -21.42 -6.70 2.16
CA GLY A 161 -22.42 -7.41 2.98
C GLY A 161 -22.16 -8.90 3.14
N VAL A 162 -20.90 -9.33 2.96
CA VAL A 162 -20.42 -10.72 3.17
C VAL A 162 -19.66 -10.88 4.47
#